data_AF-A0A2E8B3H2-F1
#
_entry.id   AF-A0A2E8B3H2-F1
#
_cell.length_a   1.000
_cell.length_b   1.000
_cell.length_c   1.000
_cell.angle_alpha   90.00
_cell.angle_beta   90.00
_cell.angle_gamma   90.00
#
_symmetry.space_group_name_H-M   'P 1'
#
loop_
_entity.id
_entity.type
_entity.pdbx_description
1 polymer ?
#
loop_
_entity_poly.entity_id
_entity_poly.type
_entity_poly.pdbx_seq_one_letter_code
_entity_poly.pdbx_strand_id
1 'polypeptide(L)'
;MNFHPVSLLLFFISLNPVSPVFAHPLAKHGRMRVLLEHAGLDQTAWDSIHDGREIQGIEFEVLAKILHRLPRIGTDRLVEWSHSGENVWKAVDSPAEHRADTFFLQGRASHVDLVELPREVAQRWHLGQVYRVRLDLQNSTGKVIVYTLNIPKSWQPHVGKMMDERVSGHGLFFKLDGAEVTKRPLPVLLAPRIAWMPDRIDKALATTSSLLILGNLGMDVGLFDQIQDRQALTKDDRECFYQLLAATAGTAPTTADSRLPHNTRLAKLLGSQVQRAGRGELVSISGNVRRAVRIAIEAADIRNRFGIDHYYELNVFVNESVRVKRSSDDPEPTYYSTYPVVCCVAQLPAGMPEGDDVNEAIRVSGFYYKIYSYETDFTTAKGPNRRQFSPLIVGFEPKWIQRRNSFHPAYRIACGVVAVCFLLSLWILIGRLNRGDAVFRRTVVAKHFQPPADASLENLKIDSDPPSPEIPSQKSPPR
;
A
#
# COMPACT_ATOMS: atom_id res chain seq x y z
N MET A 1 64.03 20.62 -4.65
CA MET A 1 63.39 19.35 -4.23
C MET A 1 62.25 19.08 -5.21
N ASN A 2 62.56 18.70 -6.45
CA ASN A 2 62.75 17.31 -6.93
C ASN A 2 61.55 16.41 -6.65
N PHE A 3 60.59 16.46 -7.57
CA PHE A 3 59.57 15.44 -7.74
C PHE A 3 60.18 14.24 -8.49
N HIS A 4 60.14 13.06 -7.86
CA HIS A 4 60.29 11.77 -8.52
C HIS A 4 59.05 10.93 -8.24
N PRO A 5 58.39 10.34 -9.25
CA PRO A 5 57.31 9.38 -9.07
C PRO A 5 57.90 7.96 -8.95
N VAL A 6 57.42 7.20 -7.97
CA VAL A 6 57.70 5.78 -7.85
C VAL A 6 56.82 5.01 -8.83
N SER A 7 57.48 4.24 -9.68
CA SER A 7 56.93 3.27 -10.60
C SER A 7 56.72 1.94 -9.86
N LEU A 8 55.55 1.29 -10.00
CA LEU A 8 55.43 -0.15 -9.77
C LEU A 8 54.36 -0.79 -10.68
N LEU A 9 54.92 -1.53 -11.65
CA LEU A 9 54.43 -2.68 -12.41
C LEU A 9 52.94 -3.10 -12.34
N LEU A 10 52.29 -2.92 -13.49
CA LEU A 10 51.71 -3.97 -14.36
C LEU A 10 51.41 -5.35 -13.74
N PHE A 11 50.12 -5.65 -13.59
CA PHE A 11 49.56 -6.98 -13.86
C PHE A 11 48.43 -6.84 -14.89
N PHE A 12 48.71 -7.23 -16.12
CA PHE A 12 47.73 -7.36 -17.20
C PHE A 12 46.86 -8.59 -16.92
N ILE A 13 45.60 -8.39 -16.57
CA ILE A 13 44.55 -9.40 -16.82
C ILE A 13 43.79 -8.92 -18.05
N SER A 14 44.04 -9.62 -19.16
CA SER A 14 43.33 -9.48 -20.43
C SER A 14 41.86 -9.85 -20.25
N LEU A 15 41.02 -8.88 -19.88
CA LEU A 15 39.59 -8.96 -20.14
C LEU A 15 39.40 -8.72 -21.64
N ASN A 16 39.19 -9.82 -22.37
CA ASN A 16 38.73 -9.79 -23.75
C ASN A 16 37.54 -8.82 -23.86
N PRO A 17 37.58 -7.83 -24.78
CA PRO A 17 36.35 -7.15 -25.16
C PRO A 17 35.47 -8.19 -25.85
N VAL A 18 34.40 -8.61 -25.19
CA VAL A 18 33.30 -9.30 -25.86
C VAL A 18 32.83 -8.34 -26.95
N SER A 19 33.07 -8.73 -28.20
CA SER A 19 32.69 -7.97 -29.39
C SER A 19 31.24 -7.52 -29.29
N PRO A 20 30.90 -6.28 -29.70
CA PRO A 20 29.52 -5.84 -29.76
C PRO A 20 28.82 -6.65 -30.85
N VAL A 21 28.05 -7.66 -30.45
CA VAL A 21 27.17 -8.38 -31.35
C VAL A 21 26.10 -7.40 -31.81
N PHE A 22 26.26 -6.94 -33.06
CA PHE A 22 25.27 -6.32 -33.94
C PHE A 22 24.04 -5.72 -33.25
N ALA A 23 24.15 -4.44 -32.85
CA ALA A 23 22.96 -3.58 -32.78
C ALA A 23 22.53 -3.26 -34.21
N HIS A 24 21.95 -4.24 -34.91
CA HIS A 24 21.06 -3.89 -36.01
C HIS A 24 19.88 -3.12 -35.42
N PRO A 25 19.43 -2.02 -36.07
CA PRO A 25 18.16 -1.43 -35.72
C PRO A 25 17.08 -2.45 -36.07
N LEU A 26 16.78 -3.35 -35.13
CA LEU A 26 15.60 -4.19 -35.19
C LEU A 26 14.43 -3.21 -35.35
N ALA A 27 13.67 -3.40 -36.43
CA ALA A 27 12.41 -2.71 -36.63
C ALA A 27 11.57 -2.80 -35.35
N LYS A 28 10.58 -1.92 -35.17
CA LYS A 28 9.65 -1.99 -34.04
C LYS A 28 9.03 -3.40 -33.90
N HIS A 29 8.91 -4.12 -35.02
CA HIS A 29 8.48 -5.50 -35.17
C HIS A 29 9.55 -6.52 -34.75
N GLY A 30 9.13 -7.63 -34.14
CA GLY A 30 10.01 -8.79 -33.92
C GLY A 30 10.97 -8.71 -32.72
N ARG A 31 10.98 -7.64 -31.90
CA ARG A 31 11.79 -7.61 -30.66
C ARG A 31 11.45 -8.75 -29.70
N MET A 32 10.15 -9.02 -29.55
CA MET A 32 9.66 -10.15 -28.77
C MET A 32 10.06 -11.49 -29.42
N ARG A 33 9.98 -11.59 -30.75
CA ARG A 33 10.41 -12.77 -31.49
C ARG A 33 11.86 -13.11 -31.23
N VAL A 34 12.76 -12.12 -31.34
CA VAL A 34 14.20 -12.27 -31.05
C VAL A 34 14.44 -12.73 -29.61
N LEU A 35 13.71 -12.17 -28.64
CA LEU A 35 13.82 -12.61 -27.25
C LEU A 35 13.39 -14.07 -27.07
N LEU A 36 12.30 -14.48 -27.71
CA LEU A 36 11.81 -15.86 -27.66
C LEU A 36 12.78 -16.84 -28.36
N GLU A 37 13.38 -16.41 -29.47
CA GLU A 37 14.43 -17.14 -30.21
C GLU A 37 15.70 -17.34 -29.35
N HIS A 38 16.17 -16.31 -28.66
CA HIS A 38 17.28 -16.43 -27.71
C HIS A 38 16.95 -17.34 -26.53
N ALA A 39 15.69 -17.38 -26.14
CA ALA A 39 15.23 -18.32 -25.14
C ALA A 39 15.03 -19.73 -25.74
N GLY A 40 15.33 -19.96 -27.02
CA GLY A 40 15.33 -21.27 -27.67
C GLY A 40 14.05 -21.64 -28.39
N LEU A 41 13.16 -20.68 -28.71
CA LEU A 41 12.08 -20.87 -29.68
C LEU A 41 12.64 -20.64 -31.09
N ASP A 42 13.24 -21.67 -31.66
CA ASP A 42 13.95 -21.58 -32.95
C ASP A 42 12.99 -21.45 -34.14
N GLN A 43 13.55 -21.28 -35.34
CA GLN A 43 12.77 -21.18 -36.57
C GLN A 43 11.92 -22.44 -36.80
N THR A 44 12.43 -23.63 -36.43
CA THR A 44 11.68 -24.89 -36.50
C THR A 44 10.39 -24.84 -35.67
N ALA A 45 10.45 -24.29 -34.45
CA ALA A 45 9.27 -24.11 -33.62
C ALA A 45 8.27 -23.14 -34.26
N TRP A 46 8.74 -22.04 -34.86
CA TRP A 46 7.87 -21.10 -35.57
C TRP A 46 7.23 -21.71 -36.82
N ASP A 47 7.97 -22.48 -37.61
CA ASP A 47 7.48 -23.13 -38.83
C ASP A 47 6.45 -24.22 -38.54
N SER A 48 6.47 -24.77 -37.32
CA SER A 48 5.50 -25.78 -36.86
C SER A 48 4.09 -25.23 -36.57
N ILE A 49 3.93 -23.90 -36.55
CA ILE A 49 2.63 -23.25 -36.30
C ILE A 49 1.87 -23.11 -37.62
N HIS A 50 0.63 -23.58 -37.65
CA HIS A 50 -0.21 -23.62 -38.85
C HIS A 50 -1.53 -22.88 -38.67
N ASP A 51 -1.72 -21.78 -39.38
CA ASP A 51 -2.93 -20.97 -39.33
C ASP A 51 -4.18 -21.70 -39.85
N GLY A 52 -5.36 -21.34 -39.31
CA GLY A 52 -6.65 -21.86 -39.77
C GLY A 52 -6.99 -23.26 -39.26
N ARG A 53 -6.27 -23.76 -38.25
CA ARG A 53 -6.54 -25.03 -37.57
C ARG A 53 -6.47 -24.83 -36.06
N GLU A 54 -7.22 -25.64 -35.33
CA GLU A 54 -7.10 -25.69 -33.87
C GLU A 54 -5.68 -26.04 -33.43
N ILE A 55 -5.31 -25.60 -32.23
CA ILE A 55 -4.00 -25.88 -31.64
C ILE A 55 -3.91 -27.38 -31.33
N GLN A 56 -2.93 -28.04 -31.94
CA GLN A 56 -2.75 -29.48 -31.78
C GLN A 56 -1.27 -29.88 -31.79
N GLY A 57 -0.96 -31.07 -31.24
CA GLY A 57 0.38 -31.67 -31.32
C GLY A 57 1.49 -30.75 -30.81
N ILE A 58 2.47 -30.48 -31.67
CA ILE A 58 3.65 -29.67 -31.34
C ILE A 58 3.31 -28.22 -31.02
N GLU A 59 2.19 -27.68 -31.50
CA GLU A 59 1.78 -26.31 -31.21
C GLU A 59 1.49 -26.10 -29.71
N PHE A 60 1.06 -27.14 -29.00
CA PHE A 60 0.92 -27.09 -27.53
C PHE A 60 2.25 -26.89 -26.83
N GLU A 61 3.34 -27.49 -27.34
CA GLU A 61 4.68 -27.32 -26.80
C GLU A 61 5.16 -25.87 -26.96
N VAL A 62 4.93 -25.29 -28.13
CA VAL A 62 5.29 -23.90 -28.45
C VAL A 62 4.47 -22.94 -27.58
N LEU A 63 3.15 -23.12 -27.50
CA LEU A 63 2.26 -22.33 -26.67
C LEU A 63 2.66 -22.40 -25.19
N ALA A 64 2.88 -23.61 -24.66
CA ALA A 64 3.26 -23.81 -23.27
C ALA A 64 4.58 -23.11 -22.93
N LYS A 65 5.58 -23.23 -23.81
CA LYS A 65 6.88 -22.56 -23.67
C LYS A 65 6.76 -21.04 -23.66
N ILE A 66 5.92 -20.45 -24.51
CA ILE A 66 5.69 -19.00 -24.52
C ILE A 66 4.96 -18.58 -23.24
N LEU A 67 3.84 -19.23 -22.89
CA LEU A 67 3.06 -18.90 -21.69
C LEU A 67 3.89 -19.02 -20.40
N HIS A 68 4.76 -20.01 -20.30
CA HIS A 68 5.68 -20.17 -19.16
C HIS A 68 6.67 -18.99 -19.02
N ARG A 69 6.95 -18.26 -20.10
CA ARG A 69 7.94 -17.19 -20.15
C ARG A 69 7.36 -15.79 -20.04
N LEU A 70 6.17 -15.57 -20.58
CA LEU A 70 5.52 -14.26 -20.60
C LEU A 70 5.53 -13.55 -19.23
N PRO A 71 5.19 -14.22 -18.09
CA PRO A 71 5.23 -13.56 -16.78
C PRO A 71 6.60 -13.04 -16.36
N ARG A 72 7.70 -13.63 -16.87
CA ARG A 72 9.08 -13.24 -16.54
C ARG A 72 9.61 -12.10 -17.41
N ILE A 73 8.99 -11.87 -18.57
CA ILE A 73 9.39 -10.77 -19.47
C ILE A 73 9.01 -9.41 -18.88
N GLY A 74 7.94 -9.36 -18.08
CA GLY A 74 7.45 -8.16 -17.43
C GLY A 74 6.41 -7.41 -18.27
N THR A 75 5.42 -6.83 -17.59
CA THR A 75 4.35 -6.04 -18.22
C THR A 75 4.88 -4.78 -18.89
N ASP A 76 5.94 -4.19 -18.35
CA ASP A 76 6.60 -3.00 -18.88
C ASP A 76 7.10 -3.20 -20.31
N ARG A 77 7.80 -4.29 -20.59
CA ARG A 77 8.26 -4.61 -21.95
C ARG A 77 7.12 -4.92 -22.89
N LEU A 78 6.08 -5.62 -22.42
CA LEU A 78 4.90 -5.91 -23.22
C LEU A 78 4.15 -4.63 -23.62
N VAL A 79 4.06 -3.65 -22.71
CA VAL A 79 3.48 -2.34 -22.98
C VAL A 79 4.36 -1.56 -23.96
N GLU A 80 5.67 -1.50 -23.72
CA GLU A 80 6.64 -0.77 -24.55
C GLU A 80 6.68 -1.30 -25.99
N TRP A 81 6.66 -2.62 -26.15
CA TRP A 81 6.71 -3.27 -27.46
C TRP A 81 5.33 -3.46 -28.07
N SER A 82 4.26 -3.07 -27.37
CA SER A 82 2.93 -3.11 -27.94
C SER A 82 2.83 -2.12 -29.08
N HIS A 83 2.17 -2.53 -30.16
CA HIS A 83 1.87 -1.65 -31.28
C HIS A 83 0.85 -0.60 -30.85
N SER A 84 1.34 0.51 -30.31
CA SER A 84 0.56 1.70 -29.94
C SER A 84 -0.28 2.18 -31.14
N GLY A 85 -1.56 1.82 -31.15
CA GLY A 85 -2.54 2.26 -32.16
C GLY A 85 -2.76 1.32 -33.35
N GLU A 86 -2.11 0.16 -33.43
CA GLU A 86 -2.41 -0.82 -34.49
C GLU A 86 -3.35 -1.91 -33.98
N ASN A 87 -4.35 -2.23 -34.80
CA ASN A 87 -5.33 -3.26 -34.49
C ASN A 87 -4.77 -4.64 -34.85
N VAL A 88 -5.09 -5.65 -34.04
CA VAL A 88 -4.73 -7.06 -34.26
C VAL A 88 -5.14 -7.57 -35.65
N TRP A 89 -6.10 -6.93 -36.33
CA TRP A 89 -6.53 -7.30 -37.68
C TRP A 89 -5.41 -7.21 -38.74
N LYS A 90 -4.35 -6.41 -38.55
CA LYS A 90 -3.18 -6.44 -39.44
C LYS A 90 -2.50 -7.82 -39.44
N ALA A 91 -2.44 -8.45 -38.27
CA ALA A 91 -1.91 -9.80 -38.13
C ALA A 91 -2.79 -10.86 -38.79
N VAL A 92 -4.06 -10.55 -39.11
CA VAL A 92 -4.91 -11.46 -39.90
C VAL A 92 -4.56 -11.42 -41.37
N ASP A 93 -4.18 -10.25 -41.90
CA ASP A 93 -3.81 -10.09 -43.30
C ASP A 93 -2.45 -10.73 -43.62
N SER A 94 -1.52 -10.77 -42.64
CA SER A 94 -0.19 -11.38 -42.79
C SER A 94 0.27 -12.10 -41.51
N PRO A 95 -0.32 -13.27 -41.18
CA PRO A 95 -0.11 -13.94 -39.89
C PRO A 95 1.34 -14.32 -39.59
N ALA A 96 2.06 -14.84 -40.59
CA ALA A 96 3.44 -15.31 -40.41
C ALA A 96 4.41 -14.17 -40.05
N GLU A 97 4.17 -12.97 -40.59
CA GLU A 97 5.02 -11.77 -40.36
C GLU A 97 4.79 -11.18 -38.97
N HIS A 98 3.56 -11.28 -38.47
CA HIS A 98 3.14 -10.71 -37.18
C HIS A 98 3.24 -11.70 -36.00
N ARG A 99 3.77 -12.91 -36.20
CA ARG A 99 4.01 -13.85 -35.09
C ARG A 99 4.94 -13.22 -34.07
N ALA A 100 4.52 -13.28 -32.80
CA ALA A 100 5.15 -12.68 -31.65
C ALA A 100 5.01 -11.14 -31.51
N ASP A 101 4.33 -10.45 -32.43
CA ASP A 101 4.00 -9.05 -32.21
C ASP A 101 2.98 -8.90 -31.08
N THR A 102 3.10 -7.81 -30.30
CA THR A 102 2.29 -7.58 -29.11
C THR A 102 1.21 -6.53 -29.39
N PHE A 103 -0.05 -6.87 -29.11
CA PHE A 103 -1.20 -6.02 -29.34
C PHE A 103 -1.89 -5.68 -28.02
N PHE A 104 -2.34 -4.43 -27.89
CA PHE A 104 -3.24 -4.05 -26.81
C PHE A 104 -4.66 -4.51 -27.15
N LEU A 105 -5.24 -5.29 -26.26
CA LEU A 105 -6.59 -5.81 -26.35
C LEU A 105 -7.44 -5.06 -25.31
N GLN A 106 -8.61 -4.61 -25.75
CA GLN A 106 -9.63 -4.05 -24.87
C GLN A 106 -10.98 -4.52 -25.38
N GLY A 107 -11.86 -4.95 -24.49
CA GLY A 107 -13.12 -5.57 -24.89
C GLY A 107 -13.88 -6.18 -23.74
N ARG A 108 -14.72 -7.16 -24.06
CA ARG A 108 -15.47 -7.95 -23.08
C ARG A 108 -15.16 -9.43 -23.22
N ALA A 109 -14.85 -10.08 -22.11
CA ALA A 109 -14.73 -11.52 -22.04
C ALA A 109 -16.13 -12.13 -22.04
N SER A 110 -16.41 -12.96 -23.03
CA SER A 110 -17.71 -13.63 -23.19
C SER A 110 -17.70 -15.08 -22.72
N HIS A 111 -16.53 -15.72 -22.71
CA HIS A 111 -16.40 -17.12 -22.31
C HIS A 111 -14.98 -17.46 -21.86
N VAL A 112 -14.86 -18.36 -20.88
CA VAL A 112 -13.58 -18.87 -20.37
C VAL A 112 -13.65 -20.39 -20.28
N ASP A 113 -12.77 -21.07 -20.99
CA ASP A 113 -12.63 -22.53 -20.97
C ASP A 113 -11.31 -22.95 -20.30
N LEU A 114 -11.30 -24.09 -19.62
CA LEU A 114 -10.07 -24.78 -19.25
C LEU A 114 -9.55 -25.57 -20.44
N VAL A 115 -8.26 -25.46 -20.72
CA VAL A 115 -7.59 -26.15 -21.82
C VAL A 115 -6.88 -27.37 -21.27
N GLU A 116 -7.20 -28.55 -21.82
CA GLU A 116 -6.49 -29.79 -21.52
C GLU A 116 -5.20 -29.84 -22.35
N LEU A 117 -4.07 -29.61 -21.69
CA LEU A 117 -2.76 -29.83 -22.30
C LEU A 117 -2.39 -31.32 -22.29
N PRO A 118 -1.66 -31.82 -23.31
CA PRO A 118 -1.02 -33.12 -23.23
C PRO A 118 -0.16 -33.22 -21.96
N ARG A 119 -0.25 -34.36 -21.26
CA ARG A 119 0.35 -34.54 -19.93
C ARG A 119 1.85 -34.29 -19.95
N GLU A 120 2.53 -34.73 -21.00
CA GLU A 120 3.97 -34.57 -21.21
C GLU A 120 4.36 -33.09 -21.30
N VAL A 121 3.56 -32.29 -22.00
CA VAL A 121 3.75 -30.85 -22.17
C VAL A 121 3.51 -30.12 -20.84
N ALA A 122 2.40 -30.41 -20.17
CA ALA A 122 2.04 -29.81 -18.89
C ALA A 122 3.11 -30.06 -17.83
N GLN A 123 3.62 -31.29 -17.73
CA GLN A 123 4.67 -31.67 -16.79
C GLN A 123 6.02 -31.01 -17.12
N ARG A 124 6.45 -31.04 -18.38
CA ARG A 124 7.73 -30.45 -18.81
C ARG A 124 7.79 -28.95 -18.49
N TRP A 125 6.72 -28.22 -18.79
CA TRP A 125 6.64 -26.77 -18.60
C TRP A 125 6.10 -26.37 -17.23
N HIS A 126 5.81 -27.34 -16.35
CA HIS A 126 5.26 -27.13 -15.02
C HIS A 126 4.03 -26.22 -15.04
N LEU A 127 3.16 -26.42 -16.04
CA LEU A 127 1.93 -25.66 -16.20
C LEU A 127 0.80 -26.35 -15.45
N GLY A 128 0.18 -25.64 -14.52
CA GLY A 128 -0.97 -26.14 -13.76
C GLY A 128 -2.25 -26.10 -14.59
N GLN A 129 -2.71 -24.89 -14.91
CA GLN A 129 -3.95 -24.67 -15.67
C GLN A 129 -3.67 -23.66 -16.78
N VAL A 130 -4.23 -23.92 -17.96
CA VAL A 130 -4.23 -22.98 -19.09
C VAL A 130 -5.69 -22.67 -19.41
N TYR A 131 -6.00 -21.39 -19.53
CA TYR A 131 -7.34 -20.93 -19.84
C TYR A 131 -7.39 -20.36 -21.23
N ARG A 132 -8.48 -20.63 -21.94
CA ARG A 132 -8.83 -20.04 -23.23
C ARG A 132 -9.97 -19.06 -23.00
N VAL A 133 -9.73 -17.78 -23.28
CA VAL A 133 -10.70 -16.70 -23.07
C VAL A 133 -11.12 -16.13 -24.42
N ARG A 134 -12.42 -16.15 -24.69
CA ARG A 134 -13.00 -15.50 -25.88
C ARG A 134 -13.30 -14.04 -25.54
N LEU A 135 -12.74 -13.12 -26.31
CA LEU A 135 -12.92 -11.69 -26.15
C LEU A 135 -13.63 -11.09 -27.36
N ASP A 136 -14.68 -10.31 -27.10
CA ASP A 136 -15.31 -9.42 -28.06
C ASP A 136 -14.61 -8.06 -27.96
N LEU A 137 -13.85 -7.66 -28.99
CA LEU A 137 -13.01 -6.46 -28.94
C LEU A 137 -13.85 -5.18 -28.97
N GLN A 138 -13.45 -4.21 -28.16
CA GLN A 138 -14.01 -2.87 -28.19
C GLN A 138 -13.64 -2.19 -29.52
N ASN A 139 -14.57 -1.42 -30.08
CA ASN A 139 -14.38 -0.66 -31.33
C ASN A 139 -14.10 -1.52 -32.59
N SER A 140 -14.38 -2.82 -32.54
CA SER A 140 -14.44 -3.67 -33.73
C SER A 140 -15.54 -4.72 -33.59
N THR A 141 -16.07 -5.24 -34.68
CA THR A 141 -17.06 -6.33 -34.65
C THR A 141 -16.40 -7.71 -34.52
N GLY A 142 -15.09 -7.77 -34.32
CA GLY A 142 -14.34 -9.01 -34.37
C GLY A 142 -14.01 -9.55 -32.99
N LYS A 143 -13.81 -10.87 -32.95
CA LYS A 143 -13.50 -11.63 -31.74
C LYS A 143 -12.06 -12.11 -31.78
N VAL A 144 -11.47 -12.29 -30.61
CA VAL A 144 -10.16 -12.90 -30.47
C VAL A 144 -10.19 -13.96 -29.37
N ILE A 145 -9.23 -14.88 -29.45
CA ILE A 145 -9.02 -15.92 -28.45
C ILE A 145 -7.72 -15.60 -27.72
N VAL A 146 -7.76 -15.56 -26.39
CA VAL A 146 -6.59 -15.31 -25.55
C VAL A 146 -6.32 -16.53 -24.68
N TYR A 147 -5.12 -17.10 -24.79
CA TYR A 147 -4.63 -18.10 -23.85
C TYR A 147 -3.82 -17.42 -22.74
N THR A 148 -4.08 -17.83 -21.49
CA THR A 148 -3.42 -17.30 -20.30
C THR A 148 -3.25 -18.39 -19.24
N LEU A 149 -2.26 -18.25 -18.37
CA LEU A 149 -2.06 -19.13 -17.21
C LEU A 149 -2.94 -18.75 -16.02
N ASN A 150 -3.44 -17.52 -15.99
CA ASN A 150 -4.19 -17.00 -14.84
C ASN A 150 -5.44 -16.25 -15.31
N ILE A 151 -6.54 -16.49 -14.62
CA ILE A 151 -7.78 -15.72 -14.67
C ILE A 151 -8.10 -15.22 -13.25
N PRO A 152 -8.93 -14.17 -13.10
CA PRO A 152 -9.39 -13.74 -11.78
C PRO A 152 -10.01 -14.90 -10.99
N LYS A 153 -9.72 -15.00 -9.68
CA LYS A 153 -10.24 -16.09 -8.82
C LYS A 153 -11.76 -16.14 -8.82
N SER A 154 -12.43 -14.98 -8.88
CA SER A 154 -13.89 -14.88 -8.99
C SER A 154 -14.46 -15.57 -10.25
N TRP A 155 -13.65 -15.75 -11.29
CA TRP A 155 -14.08 -16.40 -12.53
C TRP A 155 -13.96 -17.92 -12.48
N GLN A 156 -13.15 -18.49 -11.57
CA GLN A 156 -12.91 -19.94 -11.51
C GLN A 156 -14.21 -20.77 -11.37
N PRO A 157 -15.20 -20.40 -10.54
CA PRO A 157 -16.49 -21.12 -10.46
C PRO A 157 -17.37 -20.99 -11.71
N HIS A 158 -16.95 -20.17 -12.68
CA HIS A 158 -17.69 -19.81 -13.90
C HIS A 158 -16.98 -20.27 -15.18
N VAL A 159 -15.88 -21.02 -15.07
CA VAL A 159 -15.26 -21.68 -16.22
C VAL A 159 -16.29 -22.60 -16.90
N GLY A 160 -16.36 -22.51 -18.23
CA GLY A 160 -17.35 -23.18 -19.08
C GLY A 160 -18.71 -22.49 -19.14
N LYS A 161 -18.89 -21.32 -18.49
CA LYS A 161 -20.13 -20.54 -18.53
C LYS A 161 -19.95 -19.26 -19.34
N MET A 162 -21.06 -18.78 -19.91
CA MET A 162 -21.10 -17.45 -20.54
C MET A 162 -20.94 -16.38 -19.46
N MET A 163 -20.19 -15.34 -19.80
CA MET A 163 -19.97 -14.15 -18.99
C MET A 163 -19.97 -12.91 -19.89
N ASP A 164 -19.85 -11.74 -19.29
CA ASP A 164 -19.80 -10.49 -20.03
C ASP A 164 -18.91 -9.47 -19.29
N GLU A 165 -17.62 -9.77 -19.12
CA GLU A 165 -16.77 -8.96 -18.24
C GLU A 165 -15.87 -7.99 -19.02
N ARG A 166 -15.85 -6.71 -18.64
CA ARG A 166 -14.93 -5.74 -19.25
C ARG A 166 -13.48 -6.08 -18.89
N VAL A 167 -12.64 -6.17 -19.92
CA VAL A 167 -11.23 -6.54 -19.79
C VAL A 167 -10.31 -5.76 -20.71
N SER A 168 -9.03 -5.79 -20.38
CA SER A 168 -7.93 -5.37 -21.25
C SER A 168 -6.70 -6.24 -21.04
N GLY A 169 -5.68 -6.05 -21.88
CA GLY A 169 -4.41 -6.73 -21.70
C GLY A 169 -3.51 -6.59 -22.91
N HIS A 170 -2.26 -7.02 -22.77
CA HIS A 170 -1.33 -7.11 -23.88
C HIS A 170 -1.15 -8.57 -24.26
N GLY A 171 -1.53 -8.90 -25.50
CA GLY A 171 -1.47 -10.24 -26.05
C GLY A 171 -0.44 -10.33 -27.16
N LEU A 172 0.35 -11.39 -27.14
CA LEU A 172 1.28 -11.77 -28.19
C LEU A 172 0.53 -12.55 -29.26
N PHE A 173 0.54 -12.08 -30.51
CA PHE A 173 -0.12 -12.80 -31.61
C PHE A 173 0.61 -14.11 -31.92
N PHE A 174 -0.14 -15.21 -31.87
CA PHE A 174 0.39 -16.56 -32.04
C PHE A 174 0.08 -17.14 -33.41
N LYS A 175 -1.21 -17.20 -33.75
CA LYS A 175 -1.73 -17.76 -35.00
C LYS A 175 -3.18 -17.34 -35.23
N LEU A 176 -3.73 -17.74 -36.37
CA LEU A 176 -5.17 -17.76 -36.60
C LEU A 176 -5.75 -19.14 -36.26
N ASP A 177 -6.85 -19.16 -35.51
CA ASP A 177 -7.57 -20.39 -35.16
C ASP A 177 -8.35 -20.95 -36.37
N GLY A 178 -8.72 -22.22 -36.28
CA GLY A 178 -9.69 -22.83 -37.18
C GLY A 178 -11.03 -22.13 -37.09
N ALA A 179 -11.65 -21.83 -38.23
CA ALA A 179 -12.90 -21.08 -38.28
C ALA A 179 -14.07 -21.86 -37.65
N GLU A 180 -14.30 -21.73 -36.35
CA GLU A 180 -15.60 -22.07 -35.76
C GLU A 180 -16.58 -20.91 -35.95
N VAL A 181 -17.70 -21.23 -36.62
CA VAL A 181 -18.94 -20.45 -36.76
C VAL A 181 -18.88 -19.16 -37.61
N THR A 182 -17.77 -18.43 -37.67
CA THR A 182 -17.77 -17.02 -38.15
C THR A 182 -17.33 -16.77 -39.61
N LYS A 183 -17.10 -17.81 -40.43
CA LYS A 183 -16.54 -17.73 -41.81
C LYS A 183 -15.16 -17.02 -41.93
N ARG A 184 -14.63 -16.45 -40.86
CA ARG A 184 -13.28 -15.87 -40.77
C ARG A 184 -12.52 -16.50 -39.59
N PRO A 185 -11.25 -16.85 -39.76
CA PRO A 185 -10.46 -17.39 -38.67
C PRO A 185 -10.20 -16.33 -37.60
N LEU A 186 -10.21 -16.74 -36.32
CA LEU A 186 -10.07 -15.82 -35.20
C LEU A 186 -8.58 -15.65 -34.81
N PRO A 187 -8.10 -14.43 -34.53
CA PRO A 187 -6.78 -14.23 -33.95
C PRO A 187 -6.63 -14.93 -32.60
N VAL A 188 -5.57 -15.71 -32.45
CA VAL A 188 -5.15 -16.32 -31.18
C VAL A 188 -3.98 -15.53 -30.62
N LEU A 189 -4.12 -15.08 -29.38
CA LEU A 189 -3.08 -14.37 -28.65
C LEU A 189 -2.71 -15.10 -27.36
N LEU A 190 -1.47 -14.92 -26.93
CA LEU A 190 -0.95 -15.42 -25.65
C LEU A 190 -0.69 -14.23 -24.74
N ALA A 191 -1.29 -14.22 -23.55
CA ALA A 191 -1.13 -13.13 -22.59
C ALA A 191 -0.67 -13.67 -21.23
N PRO A 192 0.20 -12.93 -20.49
CA PRO A 192 0.54 -13.32 -19.11
C PRO A 192 -0.66 -13.18 -18.17
N ARG A 193 -1.57 -12.26 -18.47
CA ARG A 193 -2.70 -11.85 -17.63
C ARG A 193 -3.74 -11.12 -18.48
N ILE A 194 -5.00 -11.26 -18.09
CA ILE A 194 -6.11 -10.44 -18.57
C ILE A 194 -6.52 -9.53 -17.41
N ALA A 195 -6.46 -8.22 -17.63
CA ALA A 195 -6.86 -7.23 -16.66
C ALA A 195 -8.39 -7.18 -16.59
N TRP A 196 -8.95 -7.41 -15.39
CA TRP A 196 -10.39 -7.38 -15.17
C TRP A 196 -10.82 -6.05 -14.56
N MET A 197 -11.76 -5.37 -15.22
CA MET A 197 -12.25 -4.04 -14.80
C MET A 197 -13.78 -4.06 -14.72
N PRO A 198 -14.37 -4.67 -13.67
CA PRO A 198 -15.81 -4.83 -13.56
C PRO A 198 -16.53 -3.48 -13.68
N ASP A 199 -17.65 -3.48 -14.38
CA ASP A 199 -18.48 -2.30 -14.62
C ASP A 199 -19.93 -2.47 -14.15
N ARG A 200 -20.27 -3.65 -13.61
CA ARG A 200 -21.57 -3.94 -13.00
C ARG A 200 -21.42 -4.77 -11.73
N ILE A 201 -22.40 -4.62 -10.85
CA ILE A 201 -22.51 -5.43 -9.63
C ILE A 201 -23.05 -6.81 -10.02
N ASP A 202 -22.31 -7.84 -9.66
CA ASP A 202 -22.61 -9.24 -9.90
C ASP A 202 -22.23 -10.04 -8.65
N LYS A 203 -23.24 -10.58 -7.98
CA LYS A 203 -23.06 -11.38 -6.76
C LYS A 203 -22.30 -12.68 -7.03
N ALA A 204 -22.45 -13.27 -8.23
CA ALA A 204 -21.80 -14.52 -8.57
C ALA A 204 -20.28 -14.32 -8.73
N LEU A 205 -19.87 -13.17 -9.26
CA LEU A 205 -18.47 -12.77 -9.39
C LEU A 205 -17.92 -12.01 -8.17
N ALA A 206 -18.73 -11.86 -7.11
CA ALA A 206 -18.41 -11.11 -5.91
C ALA A 206 -17.96 -9.66 -6.18
N THR A 207 -18.52 -9.00 -7.21
CA THR A 207 -18.20 -7.60 -7.49
C THR A 207 -19.01 -6.68 -6.59
N THR A 208 -18.35 -5.65 -6.03
CA THR A 208 -18.97 -4.66 -5.15
C THR A 208 -18.87 -3.27 -5.78
N SER A 209 -19.70 -2.32 -5.33
CA SER A 209 -19.66 -0.94 -5.82
C SER A 209 -18.26 -0.31 -5.77
N SER A 210 -17.46 -0.69 -4.78
CA SER A 210 -16.07 -0.25 -4.63
C SER A 210 -15.19 -0.77 -5.77
N LEU A 211 -15.32 -2.04 -6.15
CA LEU A 211 -14.61 -2.63 -7.28
C LEU A 211 -15.01 -2.03 -8.63
N LEU A 212 -16.28 -1.60 -8.78
CA LEU A 212 -16.72 -0.89 -9.99
C LEU A 212 -16.04 0.47 -10.13
N ILE A 213 -15.84 1.19 -9.01
CA ILE A 213 -15.09 2.46 -9.02
C ILE A 213 -13.66 2.19 -9.49
N LEU A 214 -12.99 1.16 -8.95
CA LEU A 214 -11.64 0.78 -9.37
C LEU A 214 -11.58 0.36 -10.84
N GLY A 215 -12.52 -0.45 -11.31
CA GLY A 215 -12.60 -0.85 -12.72
C GLY A 215 -12.81 0.36 -13.65
N ASN A 216 -13.62 1.34 -13.24
CA ASN A 216 -13.82 2.58 -14.01
C ASN A 216 -12.59 3.51 -13.99
N LEU A 217 -11.74 3.41 -12.97
CA LEU A 217 -10.44 4.07 -12.91
C LEU A 217 -9.36 3.30 -13.70
N GLY A 218 -9.72 2.21 -14.38
CA GLY A 218 -8.81 1.42 -15.22
C GLY A 218 -7.92 0.44 -14.47
N MET A 219 -8.22 0.15 -13.20
CA MET A 219 -7.45 -0.81 -12.40
C MET A 219 -7.85 -2.25 -12.72
N ASP A 220 -6.85 -3.14 -12.87
CA ASP A 220 -7.08 -4.59 -12.85
C ASP A 220 -7.40 -5.07 -11.43
N VAL A 221 -8.69 -5.31 -11.14
CA VAL A 221 -9.11 -5.79 -9.82
C VAL A 221 -8.66 -7.23 -9.55
N GLY A 222 -8.34 -8.00 -10.59
CA GLY A 222 -7.75 -9.34 -10.46
C GLY A 222 -6.34 -9.32 -9.87
N LEU A 223 -5.70 -8.15 -9.73
CA LEU A 223 -4.42 -8.03 -9.00
C LEU A 223 -4.57 -8.24 -7.49
N PHE A 224 -5.77 -8.11 -6.92
CA PHE A 224 -5.97 -8.38 -5.49
C PHE A 224 -5.82 -9.87 -5.12
N ASP A 225 -5.91 -10.78 -6.09
CA ASP A 225 -5.86 -12.23 -5.88
C ASP A 225 -4.52 -12.73 -5.34
N GLN A 226 -3.44 -12.02 -5.65
CA GLN A 226 -2.06 -12.38 -5.27
C GLN A 226 -1.59 -11.74 -3.96
N ILE A 227 -2.34 -10.77 -3.43
CA ILE A 227 -1.97 -10.03 -2.22
C ILE A 227 -2.01 -10.93 -1.00
N GLN A 228 -1.02 -10.80 -0.11
CA GLN A 228 -0.92 -11.57 1.12
C GLN A 228 -0.92 -10.65 2.34
N ASP A 229 -1.84 -10.87 3.26
CA ASP A 229 -1.92 -10.13 4.52
C ASP A 229 -0.77 -10.48 5.47
N ARG A 230 -0.48 -9.57 6.40
CA ARG A 230 0.51 -9.71 7.49
C ARG A 230 1.95 -9.90 6.99
N GLN A 231 2.21 -9.45 5.76
CA GLN A 231 3.53 -9.34 5.17
C GLN A 231 3.84 -7.88 4.85
N ALA A 232 5.13 -7.57 4.75
CA ALA A 232 5.57 -6.30 4.16
C ALA A 232 5.14 -6.22 2.69
N LEU A 233 5.34 -5.06 2.05
CA LEU A 233 5.14 -4.92 0.61
C LEU A 233 6.25 -5.72 -0.10
N THR A 234 5.85 -6.70 -0.90
CA THR A 234 6.79 -7.54 -1.66
C THR A 234 6.82 -7.14 -3.14
N LYS A 235 7.69 -7.78 -3.93
CA LYS A 235 7.71 -7.59 -5.38
C LYS A 235 6.38 -8.00 -6.04
N ASP A 236 5.64 -8.94 -5.46
CA ASP A 236 4.36 -9.41 -5.99
C ASP A 236 3.22 -8.41 -5.73
N ASP A 237 3.34 -7.60 -4.68
CA ASP A 237 2.40 -6.53 -4.36
C ASP A 237 2.59 -5.30 -5.30
N ARG A 238 3.79 -5.16 -5.88
CA ARG A 238 4.24 -3.97 -6.62
C ARG A 238 3.23 -3.47 -7.66
N GLU A 239 2.82 -4.34 -8.59
CA GLU A 239 1.95 -3.96 -9.70
C GLU A 239 0.56 -3.53 -9.20
N CYS A 240 -0.01 -4.27 -8.24
CA CYS A 240 -1.32 -3.95 -7.64
C CYS A 240 -1.27 -2.62 -6.87
N PHE A 241 -0.23 -2.43 -6.05
CA PHE A 241 -0.04 -1.23 -5.26
C PHE A 241 0.08 0.01 -6.14
N TYR A 242 0.95 -0.02 -7.16
CA TYR A 242 1.16 1.14 -8.01
C TYR A 242 -0.01 1.43 -8.96
N GLN A 243 -0.72 0.40 -9.47
CA GLN A 243 -1.96 0.63 -10.21
C GLN A 243 -3.02 1.29 -9.33
N LEU A 244 -3.17 0.83 -8.09
CA LEU A 244 -4.13 1.41 -7.15
C LEU A 244 -3.76 2.84 -6.76
N LEU A 245 -2.46 3.12 -6.54
CA LEU A 245 -1.95 4.45 -6.26
C LEU A 245 -2.19 5.40 -7.45
N ALA A 246 -1.94 4.94 -8.69
CA ALA A 246 -2.22 5.70 -9.89
C ALA A 246 -3.73 5.98 -10.06
N ALA A 247 -4.57 4.97 -9.82
CA ALA A 247 -6.02 5.11 -9.85
C ALA A 247 -6.56 6.12 -8.81
N THR A 248 -5.85 6.29 -7.70
CA THR A 248 -6.22 7.20 -6.60
C THR A 248 -5.41 8.50 -6.59
N ALA A 249 -4.57 8.75 -7.60
CA ALA A 249 -3.68 9.92 -7.61
C ALA A 249 -4.42 11.26 -7.72
N GLY A 250 -5.67 11.25 -8.19
CA GLY A 250 -6.52 12.43 -8.26
C GLY A 250 -7.34 12.69 -7.00
N THR A 251 -8.25 13.65 -7.10
CA THR A 251 -9.26 13.91 -6.06
C THR A 251 -10.29 12.78 -6.02
N ALA A 252 -10.79 12.49 -4.80
CA ALA A 252 -11.84 11.52 -4.61
C ALA A 252 -13.08 11.85 -5.48
N PRO A 253 -13.74 10.84 -6.08
CA PRO A 253 -15.01 11.06 -6.76
C PRO A 253 -16.01 11.72 -5.81
N THR A 254 -16.77 12.73 -6.25
CA THR A 254 -17.77 13.41 -5.41
C THR A 254 -18.82 12.43 -4.82
N THR A 255 -19.06 11.32 -5.52
CA THR A 255 -19.92 10.21 -5.10
C THR A 255 -19.28 9.29 -4.04
N ALA A 256 -17.94 9.24 -3.95
CA ALA A 256 -17.20 8.47 -2.95
C ALA A 256 -17.31 9.11 -1.57
N ASP A 257 -17.18 10.44 -1.49
CA ASP A 257 -17.23 11.19 -0.23
C ASP A 257 -18.62 11.20 0.44
N SER A 258 -19.68 11.20 -0.38
CA SER A 258 -21.07 11.38 0.08
C SER A 258 -21.78 10.08 0.45
N ARG A 259 -21.31 8.94 -0.07
CA ARG A 259 -21.94 7.61 0.12
C ARG A 259 -21.25 6.75 1.17
N LEU A 260 -20.07 7.15 1.65
CA LEU A 260 -19.37 6.40 2.69
C LEU A 260 -19.92 6.78 4.07
N PRO A 261 -20.33 5.80 4.90
CA PRO A 261 -20.56 6.07 6.31
C PRO A 261 -19.27 6.67 6.88
N HIS A 262 -19.39 7.81 7.57
CA HIS A 262 -18.26 8.65 8.02
C HIS A 262 -17.24 7.97 8.96
N ASN A 263 -17.39 6.68 9.28
CA ASN A 263 -16.46 5.87 10.03
C ASN A 263 -16.57 4.41 9.55
N THR A 264 -15.74 3.99 8.61
CA THR A 264 -15.51 2.55 8.42
C THR A 264 -14.93 2.01 9.72
N ARG A 265 -15.66 1.11 10.41
CA ARG A 265 -15.18 0.52 11.67
C ARG A 265 -13.91 -0.27 11.41
N LEU A 266 -12.80 0.19 11.97
CA LEU A 266 -11.48 -0.41 11.88
C LEU A 266 -11.47 -1.86 12.38
N ALA A 267 -12.30 -2.15 13.41
CA ALA A 267 -12.50 -3.51 13.90
C ALA A 267 -12.97 -4.48 12.80
N LYS A 268 -13.74 -4.00 11.82
CA LYS A 268 -14.18 -4.81 10.68
C LYS A 268 -13.01 -5.16 9.77
N LEU A 269 -12.13 -4.20 9.47
CA LEU A 269 -10.96 -4.40 8.58
C LEU A 269 -9.92 -5.35 9.19
N LEU A 270 -9.77 -5.33 10.52
CA LEU A 270 -8.83 -6.17 11.25
C LEU A 270 -9.29 -7.64 11.37
N GLY A 271 -10.58 -7.95 11.17
CA GLY A 271 -11.12 -9.30 11.28
C GLY A 271 -10.71 -10.21 10.12
N SER A 272 -10.25 -11.43 10.41
CA SER A 272 -9.68 -12.38 9.42
C SER A 272 -10.59 -12.72 8.24
N GLN A 273 -11.91 -12.83 8.45
CA GLN A 273 -12.88 -13.08 7.39
C GLN A 273 -13.04 -11.89 6.42
N VAL A 274 -12.79 -10.67 6.91
CA VAL A 274 -12.93 -9.43 6.14
C VAL A 274 -11.64 -9.10 5.38
N GLN A 275 -10.47 -9.52 5.86
CA GLN A 275 -9.18 -9.16 5.25
C GLN A 275 -9.09 -9.53 3.76
N ARG A 276 -9.59 -10.71 3.36
CA ARG A 276 -9.57 -11.13 1.94
C ARG A 276 -10.76 -10.59 1.15
N ALA A 277 -11.96 -10.66 1.73
CA ALA A 277 -13.20 -10.25 1.05
C ALA A 277 -13.37 -8.71 0.97
N GLY A 278 -12.64 -7.96 1.80
CA GLY A 278 -12.70 -6.50 1.87
C GLY A 278 -11.62 -5.79 1.04
N ARG A 279 -10.76 -6.51 0.32
CA ARG A 279 -9.74 -5.88 -0.55
C ARG A 279 -10.41 -5.10 -1.66
N GLY A 280 -9.93 -3.89 -1.91
CA GLY A 280 -10.57 -2.99 -2.86
C GLY A 280 -11.89 -2.41 -2.36
N GLU A 281 -12.26 -2.60 -1.09
CA GLU A 281 -13.39 -1.87 -0.51
C GLU A 281 -13.01 -0.42 -0.24
N LEU A 282 -13.89 0.49 -0.65
CA LEU A 282 -13.75 1.91 -0.41
C LEU A 282 -14.08 2.19 1.06
N VAL A 283 -13.15 2.84 1.75
CA VAL A 283 -13.20 3.15 3.18
C VAL A 283 -12.88 4.61 3.41
N SER A 284 -13.40 5.16 4.50
CA SER A 284 -13.05 6.50 4.97
C SER A 284 -12.70 6.45 6.44
N ILE A 285 -11.54 7.02 6.77
CA ILE A 285 -11.05 7.14 8.15
C ILE A 285 -10.78 8.60 8.48
N SER A 286 -10.94 8.96 9.75
CA SER A 286 -10.55 10.27 10.29
C SER A 286 -9.63 10.04 11.49
N GLY A 287 -8.55 10.80 11.57
CA GLY A 287 -7.55 10.62 12.61
C GLY A 287 -6.50 11.73 12.62
N ASN A 288 -5.50 11.59 13.48
CA ASN A 288 -4.36 12.50 13.50
C ASN A 288 -3.16 11.83 12.84
N VAL A 289 -2.56 12.50 11.87
CA VAL A 289 -1.29 12.09 11.25
C VAL A 289 -0.18 12.33 12.25
N ARG A 290 0.60 11.29 12.52
CA ARG A 290 1.80 11.37 13.35
C ARG A 290 3.09 11.43 12.54
N ARG A 291 3.07 10.89 11.33
CA ARG A 291 4.19 10.85 10.41
C ARG A 291 3.67 10.95 8.98
N ALA A 292 4.31 11.79 8.17
CA ALA A 292 4.01 11.99 6.76
C ALA A 292 5.32 12.03 5.98
N VAL A 293 5.71 10.93 5.34
CA VAL A 293 7.01 10.81 4.67
C VAL A 293 6.84 10.61 3.19
N ARG A 294 7.58 11.40 2.42
CA ARG A 294 7.69 11.26 0.97
C ARG A 294 8.59 10.07 0.61
N ILE A 295 8.06 9.14 -0.17
CA ILE A 295 8.76 7.96 -0.69
C ILE A 295 8.95 8.13 -2.19
N ALA A 296 10.20 8.14 -2.64
CA ALA A 296 10.54 8.21 -4.06
C ALA A 296 10.32 6.86 -4.74
N ILE A 297 9.76 6.88 -5.95
CA ILE A 297 9.57 5.69 -6.77
C ILE A 297 10.79 5.55 -7.69
N GLU A 298 11.73 4.69 -7.31
CA GLU A 298 12.96 4.45 -8.08
C GLU A 298 12.72 3.66 -9.37
N ALA A 299 11.63 2.89 -9.44
CA ALA A 299 11.28 2.06 -10.59
C ALA A 299 10.89 2.90 -11.82
N ALA A 300 11.77 2.95 -12.83
CA ALA A 300 11.57 3.75 -14.04
C ALA A 300 10.34 3.33 -14.85
N ASP A 301 10.04 2.03 -14.92
CA ASP A 301 8.87 1.53 -15.63
C ASP A 301 7.55 1.99 -14.99
N ILE A 302 7.49 2.10 -13.66
CA ILE A 302 6.31 2.62 -12.94
C ILE A 302 6.13 4.10 -13.25
N ARG A 303 7.23 4.89 -13.17
CA ARG A 303 7.18 6.32 -13.49
C ARG A 303 6.70 6.56 -14.92
N ASN A 304 7.22 5.80 -15.88
CA ASN A 304 6.88 5.95 -17.29
C ASN A 304 5.43 5.53 -17.59
N ARG A 305 4.94 4.45 -16.97
CA ARG A 305 3.59 3.91 -17.24
C ARG A 305 2.48 4.70 -16.55
N PHE A 306 2.72 5.18 -15.34
CA PHE A 306 1.67 5.77 -14.50
C PHE A 306 1.87 7.27 -14.21
N GLY A 307 3.02 7.85 -14.59
CA GLY A 307 3.30 9.27 -14.36
C GLY A 307 3.49 9.66 -12.89
N ILE A 308 3.71 8.68 -12.00
CA ILE A 308 3.95 8.88 -10.57
C ILE A 308 5.43 8.67 -10.25
N ASP A 309 6.07 9.66 -9.63
CA ASP A 309 7.49 9.64 -9.25
C ASP A 309 7.71 9.54 -7.73
N HIS A 310 6.66 9.77 -6.94
CA HIS A 310 6.66 9.62 -5.49
C HIS A 310 5.26 9.30 -4.98
N TYR A 311 5.19 8.94 -3.71
CA TYR A 311 3.97 8.93 -2.91
C TYR A 311 4.30 9.33 -1.47
N TYR A 312 3.28 9.55 -0.66
CA TYR A 312 3.41 9.83 0.76
C TYR A 312 2.88 8.67 1.56
N GLU A 313 3.67 8.21 2.53
CA GLU A 313 3.25 7.28 3.56
C GLU A 313 2.84 8.07 4.81
N LEU A 314 1.57 7.91 5.20
CA LEU A 314 0.97 8.58 6.35
C LEU A 314 0.69 7.55 7.45
N ASN A 315 1.20 7.79 8.66
CA ASN A 315 0.78 7.06 9.84
C ASN A 315 -0.36 7.81 10.53
N VAL A 316 -1.59 7.36 10.28
CA VAL A 316 -2.81 7.99 10.79
C VAL A 316 -3.30 7.24 12.02
N PHE A 317 -3.37 7.92 13.16
CA PHE A 317 -3.91 7.35 14.39
C PHE A 317 -5.41 7.63 14.46
N VAL A 318 -6.20 6.57 14.36
CA VAL A 318 -7.66 6.61 14.41
C VAL A 318 -8.12 6.38 15.85
N ASN A 319 -8.99 7.24 16.35
CA ASN A 319 -9.56 7.14 17.69
C ASN A 319 -10.72 6.12 17.71
N GLU A 320 -10.40 4.85 17.51
CA GLU A 320 -11.35 3.73 17.61
C GLU A 320 -10.79 2.64 18.53
N SER A 321 -11.63 2.18 19.44
CA SER A 321 -11.30 1.08 20.33
C SER A 321 -11.27 -0.26 19.59
N VAL A 322 -10.11 -0.87 19.46
CA VAL A 322 -9.94 -2.17 18.77
C VAL A 322 -9.23 -3.20 19.65
N ARG A 323 -9.61 -4.47 19.46
CA ARG A 323 -8.98 -5.63 20.08
C ARG A 323 -8.26 -6.43 19.00
N VAL A 324 -6.94 -6.58 19.15
CA VAL A 324 -6.10 -7.24 18.13
C VAL A 324 -5.29 -8.37 18.76
N LYS A 325 -5.40 -9.56 18.19
CA LYS A 325 -4.54 -10.70 18.51
C LYS A 325 -3.33 -10.67 17.58
N ARG A 326 -2.11 -10.51 18.10
CA ARG A 326 -0.91 -10.33 17.27
C ARG A 326 -0.25 -11.65 16.88
N SER A 327 -0.41 -12.71 17.65
CA SER A 327 -0.01 -14.07 17.26
C SER A 327 -1.10 -15.09 17.59
N SER A 328 -1.06 -16.27 16.97
CA SER A 328 -1.84 -17.43 17.43
C SER A 328 -1.57 -17.72 18.92
N ASP A 329 -0.33 -17.46 19.34
CA ASP A 329 0.23 -17.81 20.64
C ASP A 329 0.02 -16.72 21.70
N ASP A 330 -0.54 -15.56 21.33
CA ASP A 330 -0.93 -14.57 22.33
C ASP A 330 -2.13 -15.09 23.13
N PRO A 331 -2.04 -15.18 24.47
CA PRO A 331 -3.12 -15.69 25.29
C PRO A 331 -4.34 -14.76 25.28
N GLU A 332 -4.13 -13.45 25.16
CA GLU A 332 -5.21 -12.44 25.14
C GLU A 332 -4.99 -11.36 24.07
N PRO A 333 -6.07 -10.84 23.45
CA PRO A 333 -5.98 -9.75 22.49
C PRO A 333 -5.59 -8.43 23.17
N THR A 334 -4.69 -7.65 22.55
CA THR A 334 -4.33 -6.32 23.05
C THR A 334 -5.41 -5.29 22.71
N TYR A 335 -5.77 -4.46 23.68
CA TYR A 335 -6.72 -3.36 23.52
C TYR A 335 -6.01 -2.05 23.15
N TYR A 336 -6.53 -1.34 22.16
CA TYR A 336 -6.06 -0.02 21.75
C TYR A 336 -7.21 0.96 21.77
N SER A 337 -7.01 2.15 22.35
CA SER A 337 -7.94 3.29 22.24
C SER A 337 -7.70 4.12 20.98
N THR A 338 -6.46 4.10 20.48
CA THR A 338 -6.05 4.68 19.22
C THR A 338 -5.22 3.67 18.46
N TYR A 339 -5.53 3.44 17.19
CA TYR A 339 -4.86 2.42 16.39
C TYR A 339 -4.24 3.03 15.13
N PRO A 340 -3.01 2.65 14.79
CA PRO A 340 -2.35 3.14 13.58
C PRO A 340 -3.01 2.54 12.34
N VAL A 341 -3.20 3.39 11.34
CA VAL A 341 -3.56 3.02 9.97
C VAL A 341 -2.52 3.62 9.05
N VAL A 342 -1.95 2.81 8.16
CA VAL A 342 -1.00 3.28 7.15
C VAL A 342 -1.80 3.71 5.93
N CYS A 343 -1.66 4.95 5.52
CA CYS A 343 -2.28 5.48 4.31
C CYS A 343 -1.21 5.88 3.31
N CYS A 344 -1.25 5.29 2.11
CA CYS A 344 -0.41 5.70 1.00
C CYS A 344 -1.23 6.58 0.06
N VAL A 345 -0.79 7.82 -0.17
CA VAL A 345 -1.48 8.79 -1.04
C VAL A 345 -0.49 9.37 -2.04
N ALA A 346 -0.94 9.70 -3.25
CA ALA A 346 -0.04 10.26 -4.26
C ALA A 346 0.41 11.68 -3.91
N GLN A 347 -0.48 12.48 -3.32
CA GLN A 347 -0.26 13.90 -3.00
C GLN A 347 -0.77 14.24 -1.61
N LEU A 348 -0.16 15.26 -1.00
CA LEU A 348 -0.65 15.90 0.21
C LEU A 348 -1.32 17.24 -0.14
N PRO A 349 -2.29 17.69 0.68
CA PRO A 349 -2.86 19.03 0.57
C PRO A 349 -1.77 20.09 0.63
N ALA A 350 -1.93 21.13 -0.19
CA ALA A 350 -1.01 22.25 -0.23
C ALA A 350 -0.80 22.84 1.18
N GLY A 351 0.46 22.91 1.61
CA GLY A 351 0.86 23.48 2.89
C GLY A 351 0.77 22.54 4.09
N MET A 352 0.36 21.28 3.91
CA MET A 352 0.41 20.28 4.98
C MET A 352 1.88 19.92 5.29
N PRO A 353 2.29 19.90 6.58
CA PRO A 353 3.66 19.57 6.96
C PRO A 353 4.02 18.10 6.70
N GLU A 354 5.29 17.87 6.34
CA GLU A 354 5.93 16.56 6.16
C GLU A 354 6.94 16.30 7.28
N GLY A 355 7.23 15.02 7.54
CA GLY A 355 8.24 14.57 8.51
C GLY A 355 7.78 13.43 9.41
N ASP A 356 8.65 13.05 10.34
CA ASP A 356 8.41 11.97 11.29
C ASP A 356 7.57 12.38 12.51
N ASP A 357 7.45 13.70 12.76
CA ASP A 357 6.63 14.27 13.85
C ASP A 357 5.67 15.32 13.29
N VAL A 358 4.49 14.84 12.91
CA VAL A 358 3.36 15.65 12.44
C VAL A 358 2.22 15.50 13.45
N ASN A 359 1.34 16.50 13.55
CA ASN A 359 0.14 16.37 14.40
C ASN A 359 -1.07 17.06 13.76
N GLU A 360 -1.40 16.61 12.55
CA GLU A 360 -2.46 17.19 11.76
C GLU A 360 -3.69 16.29 11.71
N ALA A 361 -4.87 16.89 11.92
CA ALA A 361 -6.12 16.16 11.79
C ALA A 361 -6.48 16.05 10.30
N ILE A 362 -6.70 14.83 9.82
CA ILE A 362 -7.08 14.59 8.43
C ILE A 362 -8.25 13.62 8.34
N ARG A 363 -8.91 13.64 7.18
CA ARG A 363 -9.77 12.57 6.71
C ARG A 363 -9.20 11.98 5.44
N VAL A 364 -9.00 10.66 5.41
CA VAL A 364 -8.53 9.94 4.23
C VAL A 364 -9.63 9.03 3.75
N SER A 365 -9.94 9.11 2.46
CA SER A 365 -10.78 8.13 1.77
C SER A 365 -9.92 7.39 0.76
N GLY A 366 -10.15 6.09 0.65
CA GLY A 366 -9.29 5.22 -0.16
C GLY A 366 -9.76 3.79 -0.14
N PHE A 367 -9.01 2.92 -0.80
CA PHE A 367 -9.34 1.51 -0.87
C PHE A 367 -8.49 0.71 0.10
N TYR A 368 -9.13 -0.18 0.85
CA TYR A 368 -8.43 -1.11 1.72
C TYR A 368 -7.58 -2.08 0.88
N TYR A 369 -6.28 -2.13 1.16
CA TYR A 369 -5.31 -2.90 0.37
C TYR A 369 -4.98 -4.24 1.04
N LYS A 370 -4.39 -4.21 2.24
CA LYS A 370 -3.99 -5.39 3.01
C LYS A 370 -3.77 -5.04 4.49
N ILE A 371 -3.64 -6.04 5.34
CA ILE A 371 -2.93 -5.89 6.61
C ILE A 371 -1.43 -5.91 6.32
N TYR A 372 -0.78 -4.78 6.53
CA TYR A 372 0.64 -4.57 6.33
C TYR A 372 1.40 -4.84 7.64
N SER A 373 2.53 -5.52 7.54
CA SER A 373 3.45 -5.72 8.67
C SER A 373 4.67 -4.82 8.53
N TYR A 374 5.00 -4.08 9.59
CA TYR A 374 6.17 -3.22 9.65
C TYR A 374 6.84 -3.27 11.02
N GLU A 375 8.08 -2.80 11.06
CA GLU A 375 8.86 -2.67 12.27
C GLU A 375 8.79 -1.24 12.79
N THR A 376 8.79 -1.09 14.12
CA THR A 376 8.83 0.19 14.81
C THR A 376 9.89 0.14 15.89
N ASP A 377 10.48 1.28 16.26
CA ASP A 377 11.44 1.34 17.37
C ASP A 377 10.85 0.78 18.67
N PHE A 378 9.55 0.99 18.89
CA PHE A 378 8.81 0.44 20.02
C PHE A 378 8.75 -1.10 20.02
N THR A 379 8.62 -1.72 18.84
CA THR A 379 8.62 -3.18 18.73
C THR A 379 10.03 -3.76 18.83
N THR A 380 11.03 -3.07 18.28
CA THR A 380 12.44 -3.45 18.36
C THR A 380 12.95 -3.44 19.80
N ALA A 381 12.51 -2.47 20.61
CA ALA A 381 12.82 -2.39 22.03
C ALA A 381 12.22 -3.53 22.88
N LYS A 382 11.19 -4.24 22.39
CA LYS A 382 10.50 -5.34 23.09
C LYS A 382 10.93 -6.73 22.62
N GLY A 383 11.98 -6.81 21.82
CA GLY A 383 12.62 -8.05 21.35
C GLY A 383 12.72 -8.12 19.82
N PRO A 384 13.77 -8.76 19.28
CA PRO A 384 13.86 -9.03 17.85
C PRO A 384 12.65 -9.87 17.43
N ASN A 385 12.08 -9.60 16.25
CA ASN A 385 10.89 -10.26 15.67
C ASN A 385 9.47 -9.84 16.10
N ARG A 386 9.28 -8.80 16.93
CA ARG A 386 7.91 -8.27 17.12
C ARG A 386 7.52 -7.37 15.94
N ARG A 387 6.55 -7.81 15.12
CA ARG A 387 5.99 -7.00 14.03
C ARG A 387 4.74 -6.25 14.46
N GLN A 388 4.58 -5.00 14.02
CA GLN A 388 3.34 -4.26 14.13
C GLN A 388 2.50 -4.55 12.88
N PHE A 389 1.20 -4.81 13.08
CA PHE A 389 0.24 -4.99 11.99
C PHE A 389 -0.64 -3.75 11.91
N SER A 390 -0.91 -3.27 10.70
CA SER A 390 -1.81 -2.16 10.45
C SER A 390 -2.55 -2.38 9.13
N PRO A 391 -3.84 -2.02 9.03
CA PRO A 391 -4.48 -1.82 7.75
C PRO A 391 -3.67 -0.83 6.91
N LEU A 392 -3.48 -1.17 5.64
CA LEU A 392 -2.95 -0.28 4.63
C LEU A 392 -4.10 0.14 3.72
N ILE A 393 -4.28 1.45 3.60
CA ILE A 393 -5.24 2.07 2.69
C ILE A 393 -4.44 2.81 1.63
N VAL A 394 -4.75 2.57 0.35
CA VAL A 394 -4.24 3.42 -0.73
C VAL A 394 -5.35 4.41 -1.08
N GLY A 395 -5.07 5.68 -0.86
CA GLY A 395 -6.08 6.72 -0.78
C GLY A 395 -5.91 7.85 -1.77
N PHE A 396 -7.02 8.54 -1.96
CA PHE A 396 -7.05 9.84 -2.62
C PHE A 396 -6.32 10.88 -1.76
N GLU A 397 -6.10 12.06 -2.33
CA GLU A 397 -5.61 13.22 -1.58
C GLU A 397 -6.43 13.41 -0.29
N PRO A 398 -5.79 13.46 0.89
CA PRO A 398 -6.50 13.53 2.16
C PRO A 398 -7.11 14.91 2.38
N LYS A 399 -8.23 15.01 3.09
CA LYS A 399 -8.79 16.30 3.50
C LYS A 399 -8.14 16.77 4.78
N TRP A 400 -7.40 17.88 4.71
CA TRP A 400 -6.79 18.51 5.87
C TRP A 400 -7.83 19.27 6.69
N ILE A 401 -8.09 18.78 7.91
CA ILE A 401 -8.99 19.42 8.86
C ILE A 401 -8.14 20.39 9.67
N GLN A 402 -7.91 21.59 9.13
CA GLN A 402 -7.25 22.65 9.89
C GLN A 402 -8.07 22.91 11.15
N ARG A 403 -7.50 22.59 12.31
CA ARG A 403 -8.06 23.05 13.57
C ARG A 403 -7.95 24.56 13.55
N ARG A 404 -9.06 25.23 13.27
CA ARG A 404 -9.20 26.67 13.50
C ARG A 404 -8.89 26.87 14.97
N ASN A 405 -7.67 27.32 15.28
CA ASN A 405 -7.28 27.71 16.63
C ASN A 405 -8.16 28.92 16.99
N SER A 406 -9.32 28.66 17.56
CA SER A 406 -10.34 29.67 17.86
C SER A 406 -10.02 30.48 19.11
N PHE A 407 -8.89 30.21 19.77
CA PHE A 407 -8.41 31.05 20.86
C PHE A 407 -7.53 32.16 20.30
N HIS A 408 -8.14 33.35 20.13
CA HIS A 408 -7.41 34.58 19.84
C HIS A 408 -6.27 34.74 20.89
N PRO A 409 -5.04 35.08 20.50
CA PRO A 409 -3.91 35.20 21.43
C PRO A 409 -4.20 36.16 22.61
N ALA A 410 -5.07 37.15 22.40
CA ALA A 410 -5.56 38.05 23.45
C ALA A 410 -6.28 37.32 24.60
N TYR A 411 -7.00 36.24 24.33
CA TYR A 411 -7.72 35.47 25.36
C TYR A 411 -6.75 34.72 26.28
N ARG A 412 -5.64 34.19 25.73
CA ARG A 412 -4.59 33.54 26.52
C ARG A 412 -3.88 34.53 27.45
N ILE A 413 -3.60 35.73 26.95
CA ILE A 413 -3.00 36.81 27.73
C ILE A 413 -3.98 37.28 28.81
N ALA A 414 -5.26 37.49 28.47
CA ALA A 414 -6.28 37.91 29.42
C ALA A 414 -6.49 36.89 30.56
N CYS A 415 -6.58 35.58 30.25
CA CYS A 415 -6.66 34.55 31.29
C CYS A 415 -5.40 34.50 32.16
N GLY A 416 -4.21 34.69 31.57
CA GLY A 416 -2.96 34.78 32.33
C GLY A 416 -2.93 35.99 33.27
N VAL A 417 -3.34 37.17 32.79
CA VAL A 417 -3.42 38.39 33.59
C VAL A 417 -4.43 38.23 34.73
N VAL A 418 -5.62 37.67 34.46
CA VAL A 418 -6.64 37.41 35.49
C VAL A 418 -6.11 36.46 36.57
N ALA A 419 -5.41 35.38 36.19
CA ALA A 419 -4.82 34.46 37.15
C ALA A 419 -3.74 35.13 38.02
N VAL A 420 -2.88 35.94 37.42
CA VAL A 420 -1.84 36.70 38.15
C VAL A 420 -2.46 37.75 39.06
N CYS A 421 -3.46 38.50 38.60
CA CYS A 421 -4.20 39.47 39.42
C CYS A 421 -4.92 38.79 40.59
N PHE A 422 -5.51 37.61 40.37
CA PHE A 422 -6.14 36.83 41.42
C PHE A 422 -5.11 36.42 42.48
N LEU A 423 -3.95 35.89 42.09
CA LEU A 423 -2.88 35.54 43.02
C LEU A 423 -2.33 36.75 43.77
N LEU A 424 -2.14 37.89 43.10
CA LEU A 424 -1.75 39.16 43.73
C LEU A 424 -2.79 39.65 44.72
N SER A 425 -4.07 39.57 44.38
CA SER A 425 -5.16 39.97 45.27
C SER A 425 -5.21 39.10 46.53
N LEU A 426 -4.97 37.79 46.38
CA LEU A 426 -4.89 36.84 47.48
C LEU A 426 -3.68 37.13 48.38
N TRP A 427 -2.52 37.42 47.78
CA TRP A 427 -1.31 37.79 48.51
C TRP A 427 -1.49 39.09 49.32
N ILE A 428 -2.10 40.12 48.72
CA ILE A 428 -2.42 41.38 49.41
C ILE A 428 -3.41 41.16 50.55
N LEU A 429 -4.45 40.33 50.34
CA LEU A 429 -5.44 40.01 51.36
C LEU A 429 -4.80 39.30 52.57
N ILE A 430 -3.96 38.29 52.33
CA ILE A 430 -3.19 37.60 53.37
C ILE A 430 -2.27 38.57 54.11
N GLY A 431 -1.55 39.44 53.38
CA GLY A 431 -0.67 40.44 53.98
C GLY A 431 -1.42 41.46 54.85
N ARG A 432 -2.65 41.83 54.47
CA ARG A 432 -3.50 42.74 55.27
C ARG A 432 -4.05 42.06 56.52
N LEU A 433 -4.48 40.80 56.43
CA LEU A 433 -4.93 40.03 57.58
C LEU A 433 -3.79 39.81 58.60
N ASN A 434 -2.59 39.47 58.14
CA ASN A 434 -1.43 39.30 59.01
C ASN A 434 -0.92 40.60 59.66
N ARG A 435 -1.12 41.77 59.02
CA ARG A 435 -0.81 43.07 59.65
C ARG A 435 -1.78 43.42 60.78
N GLY A 436 -3.03 42.94 60.72
CA GLY A 436 -3.99 43.06 61.83
C GLY A 436 -3.51 42.33 63.09
N ASP A 437 -2.92 41.15 62.92
CA ASP A 437 -2.39 40.33 64.02
C ASP A 437 -1.10 40.91 64.64
N ALA A 438 -0.29 41.65 63.88
CA ALA A 438 0.90 42.32 64.41
C ALA A 438 0.55 43.47 65.38
N VAL A 439 -0.57 44.17 65.14
CA VAL A 439 -1.08 45.21 66.06
C VAL A 439 -1.71 44.55 67.29
N PHE A 440 -2.44 43.45 67.13
CA PHE A 440 -3.05 42.72 68.27
C PHE A 440 -1.98 42.06 69.17
N ARG A 441 -0.91 41.49 68.61
CA ARG A 441 0.24 41.00 69.41
C ARG A 441 0.91 42.11 70.20
N ARG A 442 1.04 43.33 69.67
CA ARG A 442 1.62 44.45 70.44
C ARG A 442 0.74 44.89 71.60
N THR A 443 -0.59 44.86 71.45
CA THR A 443 -1.50 45.30 72.51
C THR A 443 -1.75 44.22 73.58
N VAL A 444 -1.66 42.92 73.23
CA VAL A 444 -1.89 41.82 74.18
C VAL A 444 -0.60 41.34 74.86
N VAL A 445 0.55 41.33 74.17
CA VAL A 445 1.84 40.94 74.78
C VAL A 445 2.37 42.02 75.73
N ALA A 446 2.09 43.30 75.48
CA ALA A 446 2.46 44.39 76.40
C ALA A 446 1.66 44.37 77.72
N LYS A 447 0.59 43.58 77.84
CA LYS A 447 -0.25 43.49 79.03
C LYS A 447 -0.01 42.23 79.88
N HIS A 448 0.90 41.34 79.51
CA HIS A 448 1.21 40.10 80.24
C HIS A 448 2.69 39.94 80.64
N PHE A 449 3.52 40.96 80.44
CA PHE A 449 4.88 41.02 80.97
C PHE A 449 5.04 42.21 81.92
N GLN A 450 4.38 42.11 83.07
CA GLN A 450 4.90 42.72 84.30
C GLN A 450 5.61 41.60 85.06
N PRO A 451 6.94 41.66 85.26
CA PRO A 451 7.60 40.70 86.14
C PRO A 451 7.10 40.93 87.58
N PRO A 452 6.76 39.88 88.33
CA PRO A 452 6.47 40.01 89.75
C PRO A 452 7.72 40.48 90.51
N ALA A 453 7.44 41.21 91.59
CA ALA A 453 8.31 41.85 92.57
C ALA A 453 9.47 41.05 93.20
N ASP A 454 9.83 39.84 92.75
CA ASP A 454 10.48 38.87 93.65
C ASP A 454 10.92 37.55 92.98
N ALA A 455 11.49 37.59 91.77
CA ALA A 455 12.09 36.41 91.14
C ALA A 455 13.59 36.60 90.84
N SER A 456 14.43 36.18 91.78
CA SER A 456 15.89 36.10 91.62
C SER A 456 16.28 35.01 90.61
N LEU A 457 17.33 35.31 89.84
CA LEU A 457 17.94 34.49 88.77
C LEU A 457 18.58 33.14 89.21
N GLU A 458 18.30 32.66 90.42
CA GLU A 458 19.05 31.58 91.08
C GLU A 458 18.39 30.19 90.98
N ASN A 459 17.17 30.08 90.44
CA ASN A 459 16.43 28.81 90.38
C ASN A 459 16.22 28.22 88.97
N LEU A 460 16.90 28.72 87.94
CA LEU A 460 16.89 28.09 86.61
C LEU A 460 17.94 26.97 86.55
N LYS A 461 17.56 25.77 86.98
CA LYS A 461 18.25 24.54 86.56
C LYS A 461 18.11 24.43 85.04
N ILE A 462 19.23 24.59 84.36
CA ILE A 462 19.40 24.27 82.95
C ILE A 462 19.49 22.75 82.85
N ASP A 463 18.40 22.08 82.47
CA ASP A 463 18.47 20.70 81.97
C ASP A 463 18.99 20.76 80.54
N SER A 464 20.28 20.49 80.39
CA SER A 464 20.94 20.24 79.13
C SER A 464 20.82 18.75 78.80
N ASP A 465 19.88 18.39 77.92
CA ASP A 465 20.07 17.26 76.99
C ASP A 465 19.08 17.32 75.81
N PRO A 466 19.54 17.18 74.56
CA PRO A 466 18.67 17.17 73.39
C PRO A 466 18.08 15.75 73.14
N PRO A 467 16.79 15.62 72.80
CA PRO A 467 16.22 14.33 72.42
C PRO A 467 16.66 13.91 71.01
N SER A 468 17.09 12.64 70.90
CA SER A 468 17.45 11.92 69.67
C SER A 468 16.28 11.78 68.69
N PRO A 469 16.55 11.71 67.37
CA PRO A 469 15.51 11.59 66.34
C PRO A 469 14.95 10.14 66.24
N GLU A 470 13.63 10.01 66.31
CA GLU A 470 12.93 8.75 65.99
C GLU A 470 12.97 8.45 64.48
N ILE A 471 13.42 7.23 64.16
CA ILE A 471 13.42 6.64 62.81
C ILE A 471 12.10 5.87 62.61
N PRO A 472 11.31 6.10 61.55
CA PRO A 472 10.11 5.31 61.29
C PRO A 472 10.46 3.90 60.79
N SER A 473 9.94 2.89 61.49
CA SER A 473 10.05 1.46 61.19
C SER A 473 9.40 1.09 59.85
N GLN A 474 10.15 0.38 59.00
CA GLN A 474 9.67 -0.26 57.78
C GLN A 474 8.74 -1.43 58.11
N LYS A 475 7.51 -1.42 57.58
CA LYS A 475 6.66 -2.61 57.46
C LYS A 475 6.88 -3.27 56.10
N SER A 476 7.34 -4.51 56.11
CA SER A 476 7.39 -5.42 54.96
C SER A 476 5.98 -5.86 54.52
N PRO A 477 5.73 -6.09 53.21
CA PRO A 477 4.46 -6.61 52.72
C PRO A 477 4.38 -8.14 52.83
N PRO A 478 3.18 -8.72 53.01
CA PRO A 478 2.99 -10.17 53.04
C PRO A 478 3.01 -10.76 51.62
N ARG A 479 3.42 -12.04 51.56
CA ARG A 479 3.39 -12.92 50.37
C ARG A 479 1.98 -13.28 49.96
#